data_AF-A0AA41TY90-F1
#
_entry.id   AF-A0AA41TY90-F1
#
_cell.length_a   1.000
_cell.length_b   1.000
_cell.length_c   1.000
_cell.angle_alpha   90.00
_cell.angle_beta   90.00
_cell.angle_gamma   90.00
#
_symmetry.space_group_name_H-M   'P 1'
#
loop_
_entity.id
_entity.type
_entity.pdbx_description
1 polymer ?
#
loop_
_entity_poly.entity_id
_entity_poly.type
_entity_poly.pdbx_seq_one_letter_code
_entity_poly.pdbx_strand_id
1 'polypeptide(L)'
;MSVDATAPGRWMRSGELLDEVLALFAPNWTYPPEPPGFEPEHPLVRCNVKRTFLADVLLADLDGVREHADLLLLAAVHDTCPDGVRRLVDPLVAALGYRTVHDALIGYVRTGTPEQQEGARMAWYWAKPRPREIPRDGIWRTELPSRAVLEEFRAVGLEYRRACLKAGIAF
;
A
#
# COMPACT_ATOMS: atom_id res chain seq x y z
N MET A 1 0.66 -22.32 -6.75
CA MET A 1 1.52 -21.11 -6.71
C MET A 1 2.52 -21.34 -5.60
N SER A 2 3.76 -21.69 -5.95
CA SER A 2 4.83 -21.88 -4.96
C SER A 2 5.23 -20.49 -4.47
N VAL A 3 5.03 -20.23 -3.17
CA VAL A 3 5.66 -19.09 -2.50
C VAL A 3 7.17 -19.31 -2.56
N ASP A 4 7.84 -18.47 -3.33
CA ASP A 4 9.29 -18.46 -3.39
C ASP A 4 9.82 -17.99 -2.02
N ALA A 5 10.42 -18.90 -1.27
CA ALA A 5 10.91 -18.71 0.10
C ALA A 5 12.25 -17.95 0.15
N THR A 6 12.67 -17.31 -0.94
CA THR A 6 14.03 -16.81 -1.16
C THR A 6 14.31 -15.37 -0.69
N ALA A 7 13.58 -14.87 0.32
CA ALA A 7 14.08 -13.73 1.11
C ALA A 7 13.39 -13.63 2.49
N PRO A 8 13.75 -14.45 3.49
CA PRO A 8 13.28 -14.27 4.88
C PRO A 8 13.41 -12.81 5.37
N GLY A 9 14.44 -12.07 4.93
CA GLY A 9 14.65 -10.66 5.24
C GLY A 9 13.55 -9.71 4.75
N ARG A 10 12.90 -10.01 3.62
CA ARG A 10 11.89 -9.11 3.03
C ARG A 10 10.61 -9.09 3.86
N TRP A 11 10.18 -10.25 4.35
CA TRP A 11 9.00 -10.37 5.22
C TRP A 11 9.23 -9.73 6.59
N MET A 12 10.45 -9.84 7.13
CA MET A 12 10.83 -9.17 8.38
C MET A 12 10.74 -7.66 8.22
N ARG A 13 11.31 -7.09 7.16
CA ARG A 13 11.28 -5.63 6.96
C ARG A 13 9.86 -5.08 6.76
N SER A 14 9.02 -5.78 6.00
CA SER A 14 7.61 -5.40 5.88
C SER A 14 6.90 -5.45 7.23
N GLY A 15 7.16 -6.47 8.04
CA GLY A 15 6.59 -6.61 9.39
C GLY A 15 7.00 -5.50 10.34
N GLU A 16 8.28 -5.10 10.34
CA GLU A 16 8.83 -4.00 11.14
C GLU A 16 8.20 -2.65 10.77
N LEU A 17 8.13 -2.34 9.47
CA LEU A 17 7.52 -1.09 9.01
C LEU A 17 6.04 -1.00 9.38
N LEU A 18 5.31 -2.13 9.36
CA LEU A 18 3.93 -2.18 9.85
C LEU A 18 3.85 -1.94 11.38
N ASP A 19 4.85 -2.39 12.16
CA ASP A 19 4.92 -2.09 13.59
C ASP A 19 5.22 -0.60 13.85
N GLU A 20 6.11 0.00 13.07
CA GLU A 20 6.38 1.45 13.13
C GLU A 20 5.11 2.27 12.84
N VAL A 21 4.33 1.87 11.82
CA VAL A 21 3.04 2.53 11.51
C VAL A 21 2.03 2.30 12.64
N LEU A 22 1.92 1.08 13.18
CA LEU A 22 1.03 0.80 14.30
C LEU A 22 1.38 1.63 15.54
N ALA A 23 2.66 1.81 15.85
CA ALA A 23 3.09 2.61 16.99
C ALA A 23 2.63 4.07 16.89
N LEU A 24 2.51 4.63 15.68
CA LEU A 24 2.03 6.00 15.46
C LEU A 24 0.50 6.09 15.52
N PHE A 25 -0.20 5.22 14.79
CA PHE A 25 -1.64 5.36 14.57
C PHE A 25 -2.49 4.59 15.60
N ALA A 26 -1.92 3.59 16.26
CA ALA A 26 -2.61 2.76 17.23
C ALA A 26 -1.64 2.21 18.29
N PRO A 27 -1.04 3.06 19.14
CA PRO A 27 0.01 2.67 20.09
C PRO A 27 -0.43 1.61 21.10
N ASN A 28 -1.73 1.49 21.36
CA ASN A 28 -2.30 0.50 22.27
C ASN A 28 -2.75 -0.79 21.56
N TRP A 29 -2.47 -0.93 20.26
CA TRP A 29 -2.84 -2.11 19.50
C TRP A 29 -2.07 -3.34 20.01
N THR A 30 -2.78 -4.45 20.16
CA THR A 30 -2.22 -5.74 20.49
C THR A 30 -2.63 -6.76 19.44
N TYR A 31 -1.77 -7.74 19.20
CA TYR A 31 -2.08 -8.82 18.27
C TYR A 31 -3.30 -9.60 18.82
N PRO A 32 -4.37 -9.79 18.04
CA PRO A 32 -5.55 -10.50 18.52
C PRO A 32 -5.20 -11.96 18.87
N PRO A 33 -5.83 -12.54 19.91
CA PRO A 33 -5.61 -13.94 20.25
C PRO A 33 -6.01 -14.81 19.07
N GLU A 34 -5.20 -15.82 18.77
CA GLU A 34 -5.45 -16.70 17.63
C GLU A 34 -6.57 -17.70 17.95
N PRO A 35 -7.36 -18.08 16.94
CA PRO A 35 -8.32 -19.15 17.10
C PRO A 35 -7.59 -20.45 17.52
N PRO A 36 -8.18 -21.27 18.40
CA PRO A 36 -7.62 -22.56 18.76
C PRO A 36 -7.35 -23.43 17.50
N GLY A 37 -6.13 -23.97 17.37
CA GLY A 37 -5.74 -24.81 16.23
C GLY A 37 -5.24 -24.05 14.99
N PHE A 38 -5.07 -22.73 15.08
CA PHE A 38 -4.44 -21.93 14.03
C PHE A 38 -2.93 -21.85 14.29
N GLU A 39 -2.10 -22.47 13.43
CA GLU A 39 -0.63 -22.39 13.50
C GLU A 39 -0.18 -21.00 13.02
N PRO A 40 0.37 -20.14 13.89
CA PRO A 40 0.47 -18.71 13.61
C PRO A 40 1.85 -18.22 13.19
N GLU A 41 2.75 -19.12 12.82
CA GLU A 41 4.14 -18.74 12.75
C GLU A 41 4.54 -18.06 11.43
N HIS A 42 3.66 -18.05 10.41
CA HIS A 42 4.04 -17.49 9.13
C HIS A 42 3.97 -15.94 9.13
N PRO A 43 5.10 -15.23 8.89
CA PRO A 43 5.15 -13.76 8.92
C PRO A 43 4.11 -13.06 8.03
N LEU A 44 3.72 -13.71 6.93
CA LEU A 44 2.63 -13.28 6.04
C LEU A 44 1.30 -13.03 6.78
N VAL A 45 0.88 -13.97 7.63
CA VAL A 45 -0.42 -13.89 8.32
C VAL A 45 -0.39 -12.72 9.29
N ARG A 46 0.69 -12.59 10.07
CA ARG A 46 0.88 -11.48 11.00
C ARG A 46 0.80 -10.14 10.29
N CYS A 47 1.50 -9.98 9.17
CA CYS A 47 1.43 -8.76 8.37
C CYS A 47 0.02 -8.48 7.84
N ASN A 48 -0.73 -9.51 7.44
CA ASN A 48 -2.10 -9.32 6.93
C ASN A 48 -3.08 -8.85 8.03
N VAL A 49 -2.94 -9.37 9.25
CA VAL A 49 -3.71 -8.89 10.41
C VAL A 49 -3.43 -7.41 10.68
N LYS A 50 -2.14 -7.03 10.74
CA LYS A 50 -1.72 -5.63 10.93
C LYS A 50 -2.29 -4.71 9.84
N ARG A 51 -2.13 -5.06 8.56
CA ARG A 51 -2.66 -4.27 7.44
C ARG A 51 -4.18 -4.09 7.52
N THR A 52 -4.89 -5.16 7.87
CA THR A 52 -6.36 -5.13 7.94
C THR A 52 -6.82 -4.16 9.01
N PHE A 53 -6.19 -4.22 10.19
CA PHE A 53 -6.46 -3.27 11.25
C PHE A 53 -6.07 -1.83 10.85
N LEU A 54 -4.88 -1.63 10.28
CA LEU A 54 -4.40 -0.32 9.84
C LEU A 54 -5.29 0.32 8.77
N ALA A 55 -5.91 -0.45 7.88
CA ALA A 55 -6.76 0.09 6.81
C ALA A 55 -7.84 1.03 7.36
N ASP A 56 -8.55 0.60 8.40
CA ASP A 56 -9.64 1.36 9.00
C ASP A 56 -9.11 2.56 9.80
N VAL A 57 -8.03 2.37 10.56
CA VAL A 57 -7.41 3.42 11.37
C VAL A 57 -6.87 4.55 10.49
N LEU A 58 -6.14 4.21 9.42
CA LEU A 58 -5.55 5.20 8.52
C LEU A 58 -6.63 5.96 7.72
N LEU A 59 -7.74 5.31 7.34
CA LEU A 59 -8.85 6.00 6.68
C LEU A 59 -9.62 6.93 7.63
N ALA A 60 -9.59 6.67 8.93
CA ALA A 60 -10.19 7.53 9.94
C ALA A 60 -9.34 8.77 10.26
N ASP A 61 -8.03 8.74 9.99
CA ASP A 61 -7.08 9.83 10.28
C ASP A 61 -6.24 10.21 9.05
N LEU A 62 -6.88 10.89 8.09
CA LEU A 62 -6.19 11.32 6.86
C LEU A 62 -5.15 12.42 7.11
N ASP A 63 -5.26 13.20 8.19
CA ASP A 63 -4.27 14.23 8.51
C ASP A 63 -2.98 13.60 9.06
N GLY A 64 -3.08 12.62 9.96
CA GLY A 64 -1.95 11.81 10.37
C GLY A 64 -1.30 11.07 9.20
N VAL A 65 -2.11 10.55 8.25
CA VAL A 65 -1.57 9.94 7.02
C VAL A 65 -0.76 10.95 6.19
N ARG A 66 -1.18 12.21 6.11
CA ARG A 66 -0.40 13.26 5.42
C ARG A 66 0.91 13.54 6.15
N GLU A 67 0.86 13.67 7.47
CA GLU A 67 2.02 13.95 8.31
C GLU A 67 3.08 12.85 8.22
N HIS A 68 2.65 11.59 8.15
CA HIS A 68 3.52 10.41 8.13
C HIS A 68 3.56 9.70 6.76
N ALA A 69 3.29 10.44 5.69
CA ALA A 69 3.21 9.91 4.32
C ALA A 69 4.46 9.14 3.88
N ASP A 70 5.65 9.62 4.24
CA ASP A 70 6.91 9.00 3.84
C ASP A 70 7.08 7.59 4.43
N LEU A 71 6.72 7.41 5.72
CA LEU A 71 6.76 6.10 6.37
C LEU A 71 5.73 5.15 5.75
N LEU A 72 4.52 5.63 5.48
CA LEU A 72 3.46 4.83 4.87
C LEU A 72 3.80 4.42 3.43
N LEU A 73 4.38 5.31 2.64
CA LEU A 73 4.92 5.00 1.32
C LEU A 73 6.04 3.97 1.42
N LEU A 74 6.96 4.14 2.37
CA LEU A 74 8.04 3.18 2.61
C LEU A 74 7.49 1.80 2.99
N ALA A 75 6.51 1.74 3.88
CA ALA A 75 5.82 0.52 4.26
C ALA A 75 5.14 -0.15 3.06
N ALA A 76 4.48 0.63 2.19
CA ALA A 76 3.82 0.13 0.99
C ALA A 76 4.81 -0.45 -0.04
N VAL A 77 5.97 0.19 -0.27
CA VAL A 77 6.97 -0.31 -1.23
C VAL A 77 7.83 -1.46 -0.69
N HIS A 78 7.83 -1.68 0.63
CA HIS A 78 8.40 -2.88 1.23
C HIS A 78 7.36 -4.00 1.41
N ASP A 79 6.08 -3.71 1.14
CA ASP A 79 5.03 -4.70 1.25
C ASP A 79 5.22 -5.82 0.23
N THR A 80 5.15 -7.04 0.74
CA THR A 80 5.39 -8.26 -0.03
C THR A 80 4.10 -8.94 -0.46
N CYS A 81 2.93 -8.45 -0.04
CA CYS A 81 1.64 -9.03 -0.35
C CYS A 81 0.98 -8.26 -1.52
N PRO A 82 0.87 -8.86 -2.72
CA PRO A 82 0.32 -8.19 -3.88
C PRO A 82 -1.07 -7.59 -3.64
N ASP A 83 -1.96 -8.29 -2.94
CA ASP A 83 -3.31 -7.79 -2.62
C ASP A 83 -3.37 -6.99 -1.31
N GLY A 84 -2.43 -7.24 -0.41
CA GLY A 84 -2.38 -6.63 0.92
C GLY A 84 -2.03 -5.15 0.88
N VAL A 85 -1.09 -4.78 0.00
CA VAL A 85 -0.55 -3.41 -0.12
C VAL A 85 -1.63 -2.35 -0.38
N ARG A 86 -2.77 -2.73 -0.98
CA ARG A 86 -3.91 -1.81 -1.19
C ARG A 86 -4.38 -1.14 0.10
N ARG A 87 -4.28 -1.84 1.25
CA ARG A 87 -4.68 -1.35 2.57
C ARG A 87 -3.83 -0.19 3.08
N LEU A 88 -2.63 -0.01 2.53
CA LEU A 88 -1.76 1.15 2.78
C LEU A 88 -1.92 2.22 1.68
N VAL A 89 -2.09 1.78 0.42
CA VAL A 89 -2.20 2.69 -0.73
C VAL A 89 -3.51 3.47 -0.75
N ASP A 90 -4.64 2.85 -0.39
CA ASP A 90 -5.94 3.52 -0.39
C ASP A 90 -5.99 4.75 0.54
N PRO A 91 -5.53 4.66 1.82
CA PRO A 91 -5.39 5.83 2.68
C PRO A 91 -4.45 6.90 2.12
N LEU A 92 -3.28 6.50 1.58
CA LEU A 92 -2.32 7.43 0.96
C LEU A 92 -2.95 8.23 -0.19
N VAL A 93 -3.70 7.57 -1.07
CA VAL A 93 -4.40 8.25 -2.17
C VAL A 93 -5.53 9.14 -1.66
N ALA A 94 -6.27 8.70 -0.62
CA ALA A 94 -7.32 9.52 -0.02
C ALA A 94 -6.76 10.80 0.64
N ALA A 95 -5.61 10.70 1.28
CA ALA A 95 -4.96 11.80 1.98
C ALA A 95 -4.23 12.77 1.03
N LEU A 96 -3.42 12.24 0.10
CA LEU A 96 -2.46 13.00 -0.72
C LEU A 96 -2.93 13.24 -2.16
N GLY A 97 -3.95 12.50 -2.62
CA GLY A 97 -4.38 12.48 -4.01
C GLY A 97 -3.56 11.54 -4.89
N TYR A 98 -4.11 11.23 -6.08
CA TYR A 98 -3.51 10.30 -7.04
C TYR A 98 -2.14 10.77 -7.52
N ARG A 99 -2.01 12.02 -7.97
CA ARG A 99 -0.77 12.58 -8.51
C ARG A 99 0.43 12.35 -7.60
N THR A 100 0.29 12.78 -6.35
CA THR A 100 1.36 12.74 -5.35
C THR A 100 1.83 11.32 -5.11
N VAL A 101 0.90 10.38 -4.97
CA VAL A 101 1.23 8.96 -4.77
C VAL A 101 1.90 8.37 -6.02
N HIS A 102 1.40 8.68 -7.23
CA HIS A 102 2.01 8.19 -8.47
C HIS A 102 3.44 8.70 -8.66
N ASP A 103 3.69 9.99 -8.41
CA ASP A 103 5.02 10.58 -8.52
C ASP A 103 6.00 9.93 -7.53
N ALA A 104 5.57 9.69 -6.28
CA ALA A 104 6.37 9.00 -5.27
C ALA A 104 6.72 7.55 -5.68
N LEU A 105 5.74 6.79 -6.16
CA LEU A 105 5.97 5.42 -6.65
C LEU A 105 6.91 5.38 -7.85
N ILE A 106 6.79 6.33 -8.78
CA ILE A 106 7.74 6.50 -9.90
C ILE A 106 9.14 6.81 -9.38
N GLY A 107 9.26 7.61 -8.32
CA GLY A 107 10.52 7.84 -7.61
C GLY A 107 11.18 6.53 -7.17
N TYR A 108 10.45 5.68 -6.45
CA TYR A 108 10.95 4.36 -6.04
C TYR A 108 11.30 3.44 -7.21
N VAL A 109 10.55 3.47 -8.31
CA VAL A 109 10.91 2.73 -9.53
C VAL A 109 12.24 3.23 -10.12
N ARG A 110 12.51 4.53 -10.06
CA ARG A 110 13.73 5.14 -10.64
C ARG A 110 14.96 4.94 -9.77
N THR A 111 14.82 5.00 -8.45
CA THR A 111 15.96 5.15 -7.53
C THR A 111 15.97 4.16 -6.37
N GLY A 112 14.88 3.42 -6.15
CA GLY A 112 14.78 2.45 -5.06
C GLY A 112 15.67 1.24 -5.27
N THR A 113 15.88 0.47 -4.20
CA THR A 113 16.50 -0.86 -4.28
C THR A 113 15.62 -1.83 -5.10
N PRO A 114 16.14 -2.97 -5.58
CA PRO A 114 15.32 -3.96 -6.30
C PRO A 114 14.04 -4.36 -5.56
N GLU A 115 14.09 -4.47 -4.23
CA GLU A 115 12.93 -4.80 -3.39
C GLU A 115 11.90 -3.67 -3.39
N GLN A 116 12.34 -2.42 -3.27
CA GLN A 116 11.48 -1.24 -3.31
C GLN A 116 10.89 -1.02 -4.70
N GLN A 117 11.66 -1.28 -5.75
CA GLN A 117 11.18 -1.21 -7.13
C GLN A 117 10.04 -2.21 -7.35
N GLU A 118 10.20 -3.46 -6.90
CA GLU A 118 9.15 -4.48 -7.02
C GLU A 118 7.91 -4.12 -6.19
N GLY A 119 8.07 -3.68 -4.94
CA GLY A 119 6.95 -3.23 -4.13
C GLY A 119 6.25 -1.99 -4.70
N ALA A 120 6.99 -1.05 -5.28
CA ALA A 120 6.42 0.10 -5.98
C ALA A 120 5.55 -0.31 -7.18
N ARG A 121 5.89 -1.39 -7.90
CA ARG A 121 5.02 -1.93 -8.96
C ARG A 121 3.73 -2.51 -8.42
N MET A 122 3.81 -3.28 -7.34
CA MET A 122 2.61 -3.84 -6.69
C MET A 122 1.71 -2.72 -6.18
N ALA A 123 2.30 -1.72 -5.50
CA ALA A 123 1.58 -0.53 -5.04
C ALA A 123 0.96 0.26 -6.20
N TRP A 124 1.68 0.42 -7.32
CA TRP A 124 1.18 1.12 -8.52
C TRP A 124 -0.12 0.52 -9.06
N TYR A 125 -0.21 -0.81 -9.13
CA TYR A 125 -1.44 -1.50 -9.55
C TYR A 125 -2.65 -1.09 -8.69
N TRP A 126 -2.44 -0.92 -7.39
CA TRP A 126 -3.46 -0.46 -6.46
C TRP A 126 -3.55 1.06 -6.31
N ALA A 127 -2.64 1.84 -6.88
CA ALA A 127 -2.76 3.29 -6.93
C ALA A 127 -3.60 3.78 -8.12
N LYS A 128 -4.07 2.89 -9.01
CA LYS A 128 -4.92 3.30 -10.15
C LYS A 128 -6.28 3.86 -9.67
N PRO A 129 -6.83 4.88 -10.36
CA PRO A 129 -8.20 5.30 -10.13
C PRO A 129 -9.19 4.16 -10.36
N ARG A 130 -10.09 3.95 -9.40
CA ARG A 130 -11.10 2.90 -9.44
C ARG A 130 -12.40 3.38 -8.77
N PRO A 131 -13.55 2.80 -9.15
CA PRO A 131 -14.80 3.07 -8.44
C PRO A 131 -14.64 2.84 -6.93
N ARG A 132 -15.19 3.74 -6.13
CA ARG A 132 -15.20 3.62 -4.67
C ARG A 132 -16.62 3.48 -4.19
N GLU A 133 -16.84 2.58 -3.24
CA GLU A 133 -18.09 2.52 -2.52
C GLU A 133 -18.00 3.46 -1.32
N ILE A 134 -18.87 4.46 -1.30
CA ILE A 134 -18.95 5.44 -0.22
C ILE A 134 -20.33 5.35 0.42
N PRO A 135 -20.40 5.32 1.77
CA PRO A 135 -21.68 5.47 2.45
C PRO A 135 -22.12 6.94 2.34
N ARG A 136 -23.28 7.20 1.74
CA ARG A 136 -23.91 8.52 1.70
C ARG A 136 -25.36 8.40 2.17
N ASP A 137 -25.68 9.05 3.28
CA ASP A 137 -27.02 9.02 3.89
C ASP A 137 -27.51 7.58 4.21
N GLY A 138 -26.60 6.70 4.64
CA GLY A 138 -26.90 5.30 4.94
C GLY A 138 -27.08 4.39 3.72
N ILE A 139 -26.87 4.91 2.50
CA ILE A 139 -26.94 4.14 1.24
C ILE A 139 -25.55 4.05 0.64
N TRP A 140 -25.13 2.84 0.27
CA TRP A 140 -23.90 2.61 -0.48
C TRP A 140 -24.05 3.18 -1.89
N ARG A 141 -23.16 4.10 -2.27
CA ARG A 141 -23.09 4.65 -3.62
C ARG A 141 -21.72 4.38 -4.23
N THR A 142 -21.73 4.06 -5.52
CA THR A 142 -20.51 3.95 -6.31
C THR A 142 -20.13 5.33 -6.83
N GLU A 143 -19.01 5.87 -6.35
CA GLU A 143 -18.38 7.04 -6.92
C GLU A 143 -17.38 6.62 -8.00
N LEU A 144 -17.56 7.15 -9.21
CA LEU A 144 -16.65 6.90 -10.33
C LEU A 144 -15.53 7.93 -10.33
N PRO A 145 -14.28 7.55 -10.68
CA PRO A 145 -13.23 8.51 -10.91
C PRO A 145 -13.63 9.57 -11.94
N SER A 146 -13.33 10.82 -11.67
CA SER A 146 -13.59 11.90 -12.62
C SER A 146 -12.76 11.71 -13.89
N ARG A 147 -13.24 12.28 -15.01
CA ARG A 147 -12.49 12.27 -16.28
C ARG A 147 -11.09 12.87 -16.12
N ALA A 148 -10.95 13.95 -15.35
CA ALA A 148 -9.67 14.60 -15.10
C ALA A 148 -8.68 13.65 -14.40
N VAL A 149 -9.14 12.91 -13.38
CA VAL A 149 -8.31 11.91 -12.68
C VAL A 149 -7.88 10.77 -13.62
N LEU A 150 -8.77 10.33 -14.52
CA LEU A 150 -8.44 9.30 -15.51
C LEU A 150 -7.43 9.80 -16.56
N GLU A 151 -7.55 11.04 -17.00
CA GLU A 151 -6.61 11.67 -17.95
C GLU A 151 -5.24 11.87 -17.30
N GLU A 152 -5.19 12.32 -16.05
CA GLU A 152 -3.97 12.43 -15.27
C GLU A 152 -3.27 11.08 -15.12
N PHE A 153 -4.03 10.02 -14.75
CA PHE A 153 -3.48 8.67 -14.64
C PHE A 153 -2.89 8.16 -15.97
N ARG A 154 -3.49 8.50 -17.11
CA ARG A 154 -2.94 8.15 -18.43
C ARG A 154 -1.63 8.88 -18.70
N ALA A 155 -1.54 10.15 -18.35
CA ALA A 155 -0.33 10.96 -18.54
C ALA A 155 0.83 10.42 -17.69
N VAL A 156 0.62 10.26 -16.39
CA VAL A 156 1.63 9.74 -15.46
C VAL A 156 1.95 8.26 -15.73
N GLY A 157 1.00 7.49 -16.28
CA GLY A 157 1.24 6.12 -16.73
C GLY A 157 2.29 6.00 -17.83
N LEU A 158 2.46 7.01 -18.69
CA LEU A 158 3.56 7.03 -19.65
C LEU A 158 4.92 7.22 -18.96
N GLU A 159 4.98 8.08 -17.94
CA GLU A 159 6.18 8.31 -17.15
C GLU A 159 6.59 7.07 -16.35
N TYR A 160 5.61 6.39 -15.75
CA TYR A 160 5.82 5.11 -15.07
C TYR A 160 6.40 4.05 -16.00
N ARG A 161 5.79 3.85 -17.19
CA ARG A 161 6.33 2.91 -18.18
C ARG A 161 7.76 3.23 -18.59
N ARG A 162 8.07 4.51 -18.81
CA ARG A 162 9.45 4.96 -19.10
C ARG A 162 10.41 4.67 -17.95
N ALA A 163 9.97 4.87 -16.70
CA ALA A 163 10.76 4.56 -15.52
C ALA A 163 11.06 3.06 -15.42
N CYS A 164 10.06 2.20 -15.58
CA CYS A 164 10.24 0.75 -15.56
C CYS A 164 11.17 0.27 -16.68
N LEU A 165 10.99 0.75 -17.93
CA LEU A 165 11.90 0.41 -19.04
C LEU A 165 13.35 0.78 -18.73
N LYS A 166 13.59 1.98 -18.17
CA LYS A 166 14.94 2.44 -17.82
C LYS A 166 15.57 1.61 -16.70
N ALA A 167 14.74 1.14 -15.75
CA ALA A 167 15.18 0.29 -14.65
C ALA A 167 15.31 -1.20 -15.03
N GLY A 168 14.99 -1.59 -16.27
CA GLY A 168 15.01 -2.99 -16.71
C GLY A 168 13.88 -3.85 -16.10
N ILE A 169 12.79 -3.19 -15.70
CA ILE A 169 11.64 -3.80 -15.02
C ILE A 169 10.52 -4.05 -16.03
N ALA A 170 9.94 -5.25 -16.03
CA ALA A 170 8.72 -5.55 -16.80
C ALA A 170 7.49 -4.84 -16.21
N PHE A 171 6.47 -4.50 -17.00
CA PHE A 171 5.25 -3.83 -16.51
C PHE A 171 4.03 -4.18 -17.37
#